data_AF-A0A973KV93-F1
#
_entry.id   AF-A0A973KV93-F1
#
_cell.length_a   1.000
_cell.length_b   1.000
_cell.length_c   1.000
_cell.angle_alpha   90.00
_cell.angle_beta   90.00
_cell.angle_gamma   90.00
#
_symmetry.space_group_name_H-M   'P 1'
#
loop_
_entity.id
_entity.type
_entity.pdbx_description
1 polymer ?
#
loop_
_entity_poly.entity_id
_entity_poly.type
_entity_poly.pdbx_seq_one_letter_code
_entity_poly.pdbx_strand_id
1 'polypeptide(L)'
;MADPTYAAVPEPAPPGGRAPAPLAAALGNASLLGVGYLLLGRRRLAVAAAAVTVVLVSVLVSVARPWCEAVVVVWWAAGIAHGWFLARGRGGPGVQGGPAVRTRRLVALGVTAPVLLAAGFLRFDAARIERSVTEARESGDCARVLAAQDEVWIGHRIADAPLAARGDKTVKACHRLRAAKADLTTGLTGDTGALKAGFDTLSSVLAQPGNGKTVDAVLDGFLGGLPTENPCRTVTVTDWLRHRRPTHNALDRSADTARRTAPAALVGCGDDLMAGKDWKKARDRYRQLLDQYPGDGLAAKARGGARRATLTIELEDVRDLLDGSTDTQPTYCSRPAKYSGAAPYGKGTNRALFYGNDTYTNKLPGAWRTTDAAHAVLVVCADEEDYGTSVRTCPYENKRFPNFPTDVTFHKIAIPVKVYELRTGKLVADRSVEISGTSCPRKLSYTTYGPTDLGPPSKVYVKASKADVRAGFRSLIHPL
;
A
#
# COMPACT_ATOMS: atom_id res chain seq x y z
N MET A 1 -31.83 30.34 122.85
CA MET A 1 -33.09 29.85 122.24
C MET A 1 -33.21 30.48 120.87
N ALA A 2 -33.39 29.63 119.84
CA ALA A 2 -33.74 29.92 118.45
C ALA A 2 -32.73 30.66 117.54
N ASP A 3 -32.24 29.85 116.59
CA ASP A 3 -31.53 30.04 115.33
C ASP A 3 -32.32 30.89 114.31
N PRO A 4 -31.66 31.56 113.34
CA PRO A 4 -32.25 31.76 112.01
C PRO A 4 -31.49 30.97 110.95
N THR A 5 -32.23 30.05 110.36
CA THR A 5 -31.90 29.17 109.24
C THR A 5 -31.53 29.96 107.98
N TYR A 6 -30.34 29.73 107.43
CA TYR A 6 -29.99 30.17 106.08
C TYR A 6 -30.74 29.32 105.05
N ALA A 7 -31.50 29.98 104.17
CA ALA A 7 -32.12 29.36 103.01
C ALA A 7 -31.04 28.94 102.00
N ALA A 8 -30.92 27.63 101.75
CA ALA A 8 -30.09 27.09 100.69
C ALA A 8 -30.71 27.37 99.31
N VAL A 9 -29.93 28.00 98.44
CA VAL A 9 -30.23 28.14 97.00
C VAL A 9 -30.20 26.74 96.37
N PRO A 10 -31.23 26.30 95.62
CA PRO A 10 -31.17 25.03 94.93
C PRO A 10 -30.13 25.08 93.81
N GLU A 11 -29.19 24.15 93.88
CA GLU A 11 -28.19 23.86 92.86
C GLU A 11 -28.88 23.53 91.51
N PRO A 12 -28.48 24.15 90.39
CA PRO A 12 -29.08 23.84 89.09
C PRO A 12 -28.76 22.38 88.73
N ALA A 13 -29.81 21.59 88.52
CA ALA A 13 -29.68 20.20 88.08
C ALA A 13 -28.73 20.07 86.88
N PRO A 14 -27.84 19.06 86.85
CA PRO A 14 -26.94 18.85 85.73
C PRO A 14 -27.73 18.70 84.43
N PRO A 15 -27.27 19.24 83.29
CA PRO A 15 -28.02 19.21 82.04
C PRO A 15 -28.28 17.75 81.65
N GLY A 16 -29.56 17.34 81.76
CA GLY A 16 -30.03 16.03 81.36
C GLY A 16 -29.56 15.68 79.95
N GLY A 17 -28.95 14.49 79.83
CA GLY A 17 -28.36 13.99 78.59
C GLY A 17 -29.36 14.07 77.43
N ARG A 18 -29.00 14.88 76.43
CA ARG A 18 -29.77 15.08 75.19
C ARG A 18 -30.01 13.75 74.47
N ALA A 19 -31.22 13.22 74.52
CA ALA A 19 -31.59 12.00 73.80
C ALA A 19 -31.41 12.20 72.27
N PRO A 20 -30.65 11.34 71.57
CA PRO A 20 -30.54 11.40 70.12
C PRO A 20 -31.80 10.90 69.43
N ALA A 21 -32.25 11.60 68.38
CA ALA A 21 -33.36 11.14 67.55
C ALA A 21 -32.88 10.10 66.52
N PRO A 22 -33.41 8.86 66.51
CA PRO A 22 -32.93 7.77 65.65
C PRO A 22 -33.07 8.06 64.14
N LEU A 23 -34.14 8.78 63.76
CA LEU A 23 -34.32 9.29 62.40
C LEU A 23 -33.19 10.23 61.95
N ALA A 24 -32.71 11.12 62.82
CA ALA A 24 -31.68 12.09 62.46
C ALA A 24 -30.30 11.42 62.28
N ALA A 25 -30.00 10.40 63.09
CA ALA A 25 -28.77 9.62 62.95
C ALA A 25 -28.78 8.76 61.68
N ALA A 26 -29.91 8.11 61.37
CA ALA A 26 -30.08 7.35 60.13
C ALA A 26 -29.97 8.25 58.89
N LEU A 27 -30.69 9.38 58.87
CA LEU A 27 -30.63 10.36 57.79
C LEU A 27 -29.22 10.95 57.63
N GLY A 28 -28.53 11.27 58.73
CA GLY A 28 -27.15 11.76 58.68
C GLY A 28 -26.19 10.73 58.08
N ASN A 29 -26.31 9.45 58.46
CA ASN A 29 -25.47 8.39 57.90
C ASN A 29 -25.79 8.05 56.44
N ALA A 30 -27.00 8.37 55.95
CA ALA A 30 -27.36 8.20 54.54
C ALA A 30 -26.52 9.09 53.59
N SER A 31 -25.82 10.11 54.11
CA SER A 31 -24.84 10.88 53.33
C SER A 31 -23.51 10.14 53.09
N LEU A 32 -23.26 8.98 53.73
CA LEU A 32 -21.98 8.25 53.78
C LEU A 32 -20.79 9.00 54.42
N LEU A 33 -20.99 10.24 54.88
CA LEU A 33 -19.96 11.07 55.50
C LEU A 33 -19.83 10.87 57.02
N GLY A 34 -20.57 9.92 57.59
CA GLY A 34 -20.56 9.64 59.03
C GLY A 34 -21.23 10.70 59.91
N VAL A 35 -22.05 11.58 59.33
CA VAL A 35 -22.74 12.68 60.03
C VAL A 35 -23.67 12.16 61.14
N GLY A 36 -24.31 11.00 60.95
CA GLY A 36 -25.13 10.38 61.98
C GLY A 36 -24.32 9.99 63.22
N TYR A 37 -23.09 9.50 63.06
CA TYR A 37 -22.18 9.23 64.18
C TYR A 37 -21.71 10.50 64.89
N LEU A 38 -21.50 11.60 64.15
CA LEU A 38 -21.19 12.91 64.73
C LEU A 38 -22.36 13.46 65.56
N LEU A 39 -23.59 13.33 65.06
CA LEU A 39 -24.81 13.70 65.79
C LEU A 39 -25.00 12.89 67.08
N LEU A 40 -24.46 11.66 67.12
CA LEU A 40 -24.40 10.78 68.29
C LEU A 40 -23.18 11.04 69.20
N GLY A 41 -22.31 11.99 68.85
CA GLY A 41 -21.08 12.31 69.60
C GLY A 41 -19.92 11.32 69.41
N ARG A 42 -20.04 10.34 68.51
CA ARG A 42 -19.07 9.26 68.32
C ARG A 42 -18.06 9.58 67.21
N ARG A 43 -17.13 10.49 67.50
CA ARG A 43 -16.12 10.97 66.52
C ARG A 43 -15.27 9.86 65.90
N ARG A 44 -14.82 8.87 66.68
CA ARG A 44 -14.02 7.74 66.17
C ARG A 44 -14.77 6.91 65.13
N LEU A 45 -16.07 6.64 65.36
CA LEU A 45 -16.90 5.92 64.39
C LEU A 45 -17.19 6.75 63.14
N ALA A 46 -17.36 8.07 63.27
CA ALA A 46 -17.52 8.96 62.12
C ALA A 46 -16.28 8.92 61.21
N VAL A 47 -15.08 9.03 61.79
CA VAL A 47 -13.81 8.97 61.04
C VAL A 47 -13.62 7.59 60.40
N ALA A 48 -13.85 6.51 61.14
CA ALA A 48 -13.75 5.15 60.58
C ALA A 48 -14.73 4.92 59.44
N ALA A 49 -15.99 5.36 59.59
CA ALA A 49 -17.00 5.21 58.55
C ALA A 49 -16.67 6.04 57.31
N ALA A 50 -16.21 7.28 57.47
CA ALA A 50 -15.75 8.10 56.37
C ALA A 50 -14.53 7.48 55.65
N ALA A 51 -13.56 6.95 56.41
CA ALA A 51 -12.39 6.27 55.83
C ALA A 51 -12.79 5.03 55.01
N VAL A 52 -13.70 4.20 55.52
CA VAL A 52 -14.23 3.04 54.78
C VAL A 52 -14.98 3.49 53.52
N THR A 53 -15.81 4.53 53.60
CA THR A 53 -16.48 5.11 52.43
C THR A 53 -15.46 5.55 51.38
N VAL A 54 -14.40 6.27 51.78
CA VAL A 54 -13.33 6.72 50.86
C VAL A 54 -12.65 5.54 50.18
N VAL A 55 -12.32 4.48 50.93
CA VAL A 55 -11.72 3.26 50.37
C VAL A 55 -12.68 2.60 49.38
N LEU A 56 -13.96 2.45 49.74
CA LEU A 56 -14.96 1.81 48.87
C LEU A 56 -15.21 2.61 47.58
N VAL A 57 -15.29 3.94 47.67
CA VAL A 57 -15.39 4.81 46.49
C VAL A 57 -14.13 4.70 45.63
N SER A 58 -12.94 4.65 46.25
CA SER A 58 -11.67 4.48 45.52
C SER A 58 -11.64 3.15 44.77
N VAL A 59 -12.09 2.06 45.39
CA VAL A 59 -12.22 0.74 44.75
C VAL A 59 -13.26 0.77 43.64
N LEU A 60 -14.43 1.38 43.87
CA LEU A 60 -15.49 1.51 42.87
C LEU A 60 -14.99 2.21 41.59
N VAL A 61 -14.33 3.35 41.75
CA VAL A 61 -13.79 4.13 40.62
C VAL A 61 -12.66 3.38 39.91
N SER A 62 -11.81 2.66 40.66
CA SER A 62 -10.66 1.94 40.10
C SER A 62 -11.06 0.66 39.36
N VAL A 63 -12.04 -0.08 39.89
CA VAL A 63 -12.45 -1.39 39.37
C VAL A 63 -13.60 -1.28 38.36
N ALA A 64 -14.51 -0.31 38.56
CA ALA A 64 -15.64 0.00 37.68
C ALA A 64 -16.48 -1.23 37.27
N ARG A 65 -16.73 -2.14 38.23
CA ARG A 65 -17.58 -3.33 38.05
C ARG A 65 -18.90 -3.18 38.81
N PRO A 66 -20.01 -3.78 38.32
CA PRO A 66 -21.32 -3.67 38.96
C PRO A 66 -21.36 -4.22 40.39
N TRP A 67 -20.53 -5.22 40.72
CA TRP A 67 -20.45 -5.74 42.09
C TRP A 67 -19.89 -4.72 43.08
N CYS A 68 -19.02 -3.79 42.65
CA CYS A 68 -18.49 -2.75 43.51
C CYS A 68 -19.60 -1.77 43.92
N GLU A 69 -20.52 -1.45 43.01
CA GLU A 69 -21.71 -0.64 43.33
C GLU A 69 -22.57 -1.34 44.38
N ALA A 70 -22.79 -2.65 44.22
CA ALA A 70 -23.53 -3.44 45.19
C ALA A 70 -22.89 -3.38 46.60
N VAL A 71 -21.56 -3.47 46.69
CA VAL A 71 -20.84 -3.34 47.97
C VAL A 71 -21.04 -1.96 48.60
N VAL A 72 -20.99 -0.88 47.81
CA VAL A 72 -21.25 0.49 48.30
C VAL A 72 -22.69 0.65 48.77
N VAL A 73 -23.66 0.07 48.06
CA VAL A 73 -25.08 0.09 48.46
C VAL A 73 -25.31 -0.70 49.75
N VAL A 74 -24.65 -1.85 49.91
CA VAL A 74 -24.71 -2.65 51.15
C VAL A 74 -24.09 -1.87 52.31
N TRP A 75 -22.93 -1.23 52.11
CA TRP A 75 -22.30 -0.37 53.12
C TRP A 75 -23.19 0.81 53.51
N TRP A 76 -23.85 1.44 52.53
CA TRP A 76 -24.81 2.51 52.74
C TRP A 76 -25.99 2.06 53.60
N ALA A 77 -26.63 0.94 53.23
CA ALA A 77 -27.73 0.36 54.00
C ALA A 77 -27.30 -0.02 55.43
N ALA A 78 -26.10 -0.62 55.58
CA ALA A 78 -25.53 -0.97 56.88
C ALA A 78 -25.29 0.26 57.75
N GLY A 79 -24.76 1.35 57.19
CA GLY A 79 -24.52 2.61 57.90
C GLY A 79 -25.81 3.28 58.40
N ILE A 80 -26.88 3.22 57.61
CA ILE A 80 -28.22 3.70 57.99
C ILE A 80 -28.79 2.84 59.12
N ALA A 81 -28.79 1.51 58.96
CA ALA A 81 -29.33 0.57 59.94
C ALA A 81 -28.57 0.63 61.28
N HIS A 82 -27.25 0.71 61.23
CA HIS A 82 -26.40 0.80 62.42
C HIS A 82 -26.57 2.14 63.15
N GLY A 83 -26.66 3.26 62.41
CA GLY A 83 -26.97 4.58 62.97
C GLY A 83 -28.33 4.63 63.67
N TRP A 84 -29.35 3.99 63.07
CA TRP A 84 -30.67 3.83 63.67
C TRP A 84 -30.63 3.02 64.97
N PHE A 85 -29.97 1.86 64.95
CA PHE A 85 -29.88 0.94 66.09
C PHE A 85 -29.16 1.59 67.28
N LEU A 86 -28.01 2.24 67.05
CA LEU A 86 -27.24 2.93 68.10
C LEU A 86 -28.01 4.08 68.77
N ALA A 87 -28.90 4.74 68.03
CA ALA A 87 -29.74 5.80 68.57
C ALA A 87 -30.94 5.26 69.37
N ARG A 88 -31.38 4.02 69.11
CA ARG A 88 -32.52 3.38 69.76
C ARG A 88 -32.22 2.93 71.20
N GLY A 89 -30.97 2.55 71.48
CA GLY A 89 -30.52 2.06 72.80
C GLY A 89 -30.41 3.11 73.92
N ARG A 90 -30.77 4.39 73.67
CA ARG A 90 -30.71 5.48 74.67
C ARG A 90 -32.04 6.21 74.92
N GLY A 91 -33.14 5.72 74.35
CA GLY A 91 -34.45 6.34 74.52
C GLY A 91 -35.27 5.67 75.62
N GLY A 92 -35.38 6.31 76.78
CA GLY A 92 -36.54 6.09 77.66
C GLY A 92 -37.81 6.57 76.95
N PRO A 93 -38.97 5.90 77.12
CA PRO A 93 -40.21 6.27 76.46
C PRO A 93 -40.71 7.60 77.01
N GLY A 94 -40.69 8.68 76.22
CA GLY A 94 -41.41 9.90 76.62
C GLY A 94 -40.96 11.29 76.14
N VAL A 95 -40.00 11.45 75.22
CA VAL A 95 -39.64 12.81 74.73
C VAL A 95 -39.82 12.92 73.23
N GLN A 96 -41.07 13.04 72.80
CA GLN A 96 -41.42 13.46 71.45
C GLN A 96 -41.57 15.00 71.43
N GLY A 97 -40.76 15.69 70.63
CA GLY A 97 -41.18 17.00 70.09
C GLY A 97 -40.45 18.28 70.52
N GLY A 98 -39.28 18.23 71.16
CA GLY A 98 -38.52 19.46 71.48
C GLY A 98 -37.87 20.14 70.25
N PRO A 99 -37.68 21.48 70.23
CA PRO A 99 -37.06 22.22 69.12
C PRO A 99 -35.66 21.69 68.74
N ALA A 100 -34.89 21.19 69.71
CA ALA A 100 -33.57 20.59 69.48
C ALA A 100 -33.60 19.32 68.58
N VAL A 101 -34.71 18.58 68.56
CA VAL A 101 -34.90 17.41 67.69
C VAL A 101 -35.20 17.84 66.26
N ARG A 102 -35.99 18.92 66.07
CA ARG A 102 -36.23 19.53 64.75
C ARG A 102 -34.94 20.09 64.16
N THR A 103 -34.13 20.81 64.94
CA THR A 103 -32.86 21.36 64.47
C THR A 103 -31.89 20.26 64.01
N ARG A 104 -31.76 19.15 64.76
CA ARG A 104 -30.91 18.02 64.36
C ARG A 104 -31.40 17.30 63.09
N ARG A 105 -32.72 17.18 62.89
CA ARG A 105 -33.29 16.63 61.66
C ARG A 105 -33.05 17.55 60.46
N LEU A 106 -33.20 18.87 60.64
CA LEU A 106 -32.92 19.86 59.60
C LEU A 106 -31.44 19.88 59.23
N VAL A 107 -30.53 19.73 60.20
CA VAL A 107 -29.08 19.61 59.92
C VAL A 107 -28.77 18.31 59.18
N ALA A 108 -29.34 17.17 59.58
CA ALA A 108 -29.15 15.90 58.87
C ALA A 108 -29.70 15.95 57.43
N LEU A 109 -30.90 16.50 57.24
CA LEU A 109 -31.50 16.71 55.92
C LEU A 109 -30.70 17.70 55.07
N GLY A 110 -30.22 18.79 55.68
CA GLY A 110 -29.43 19.82 55.03
C GLY A 110 -28.09 19.33 54.48
N VAL A 111 -27.56 18.21 54.98
CA VAL A 111 -26.35 17.58 54.43
C VAL A 111 -26.70 16.42 53.49
N THR A 112 -27.66 15.56 53.87
CA THR A 112 -27.96 14.35 53.10
C THR A 112 -28.71 14.64 51.80
N ALA A 113 -29.69 15.55 51.82
CA ALA A 113 -30.49 15.84 50.63
C ALA A 113 -29.63 16.43 49.49
N PRO A 114 -28.73 17.41 49.72
CA PRO A 114 -27.84 17.89 48.66
C PRO A 114 -26.92 16.82 48.09
N VAL A 115 -26.36 15.94 48.93
CA VAL A 115 -25.47 14.85 48.48
C VAL A 115 -26.22 13.87 47.58
N LEU A 116 -27.42 13.43 47.98
CA LEU A 116 -28.22 12.51 47.19
C LEU A 116 -28.74 13.15 45.90
N LEU A 117 -29.16 14.42 45.94
CA LEU A 117 -29.57 15.18 44.75
C LEU A 117 -28.42 15.36 43.77
N ALA A 118 -27.22 15.72 44.25
CA ALA A 118 -26.03 15.83 43.43
C ALA A 118 -25.67 14.48 42.78
N ALA A 119 -25.66 13.39 43.56
CA ALA A 119 -25.38 12.05 43.03
C ALA A 119 -26.44 11.59 42.00
N GLY A 120 -27.72 11.87 42.26
CA GLY A 120 -28.82 11.57 41.34
C GLY A 120 -28.74 12.37 40.05
N PHE A 121 -28.46 13.68 40.14
CA PHE A 121 -28.26 14.55 38.98
C PHE A 121 -27.06 14.08 38.13
N LEU A 122 -25.93 13.78 38.76
CA LEU A 122 -24.74 13.27 38.07
C LEU A 122 -25.00 11.93 37.38
N ARG A 123 -25.77 11.01 37.99
CA ARG A 123 -26.18 9.76 37.34
C ARG A 123 -27.10 10.01 36.15
N PHE A 124 -28.04 10.95 36.26
CA PHE A 124 -28.93 11.31 35.16
C PHE A 124 -28.17 11.94 33.99
N ASP A 125 -27.25 12.86 34.27
CA ASP A 125 -26.44 13.51 33.24
C ASP A 125 -25.47 12.53 32.58
N ALA A 126 -24.85 11.62 33.36
CA ALA A 126 -24.04 10.53 32.82
C ALA A 126 -24.85 9.63 31.85
N ALA A 127 -26.10 9.29 32.19
CA ALA A 127 -26.99 8.53 31.29
C ALA A 127 -27.45 9.33 30.05
N ARG A 128 -27.45 10.67 30.10
CA ARG A 128 -27.66 11.53 28.94
C ARG A 128 -26.43 11.50 28.02
N ILE A 129 -25.24 11.64 28.58
CA ILE A 129 -23.97 11.57 27.84
C ILE A 129 -23.82 10.21 27.14
N GLU A 130 -24.08 9.09 27.84
CA GLU A 130 -23.98 7.74 27.24
C GLU A 130 -24.96 7.55 26.07
N ARG A 131 -26.16 8.14 26.13
CA ARG A 131 -27.09 8.12 24.99
C ARG A 131 -26.51 8.88 23.81
N SER A 132 -25.94 10.06 24.03
CA SER A 132 -25.25 10.81 22.97
C SER A 132 -24.07 10.04 22.39
N VAL A 133 -23.27 9.36 23.22
CA VAL A 133 -22.16 8.50 22.78
C VAL A 133 -22.68 7.32 21.96
N THR A 134 -23.77 6.68 22.38
CA THR A 134 -24.37 5.55 21.67
C THR A 134 -24.96 5.98 20.32
N GLU A 135 -25.69 7.09 20.28
CA GLU A 135 -26.23 7.68 19.04
C GLU A 135 -25.11 8.06 18.06
N ALA A 136 -24.05 8.71 18.57
CA ALA A 136 -22.87 9.05 17.78
C ALA A 136 -22.17 7.80 17.22
N ARG A 137 -22.09 6.74 18.01
CA ARG A 137 -21.51 5.46 17.59
C ARG A 137 -22.36 4.77 16.53
N GLU A 138 -23.68 4.75 16.70
CA GLU A 138 -24.64 4.19 15.73
C GLU A 138 -24.67 4.98 14.41
N SER A 139 -24.42 6.28 14.47
CA SER A 139 -24.23 7.13 13.27
C SER A 139 -22.82 7.06 12.68
N GLY A 140 -21.88 6.38 13.33
CA GLY A 140 -20.50 6.22 12.86
C GLY A 140 -19.60 7.46 13.06
N ASP A 141 -20.04 8.44 13.85
CA ASP A 141 -19.33 9.70 14.07
C ASP A 141 -18.42 9.63 15.31
N CYS A 142 -17.18 9.19 15.08
CA CYS A 142 -16.17 9.17 16.15
C CYS A 142 -15.78 10.56 16.68
N ALA A 143 -15.97 11.64 15.92
CA ALA A 143 -15.69 12.98 16.43
C ALA A 143 -16.75 13.37 17.48
N ARG A 144 -18.02 13.08 17.19
CA ARG A 144 -19.12 13.31 18.13
C ARG A 144 -19.06 12.39 19.36
N VAL A 145 -18.59 11.14 19.21
CA VAL A 145 -18.29 10.26 20.36
C VAL A 145 -17.25 10.89 21.30
N LEU A 146 -16.15 11.41 20.75
CA LEU A 146 -15.07 12.02 21.55
C LEU A 146 -15.58 13.28 22.25
N ALA A 147 -16.27 14.16 21.52
CA ALA A 147 -16.83 15.40 22.08
C ALA A 147 -17.84 15.14 23.21
N ALA A 148 -18.69 14.11 23.07
CA ALA A 148 -19.64 13.74 24.12
C ALA A 148 -18.94 13.18 25.38
N GLN A 149 -17.88 12.39 25.22
CA GLN A 149 -17.13 11.84 26.36
C GLN A 149 -16.30 12.92 27.09
N ASP A 150 -15.88 13.99 26.41
CA ASP A 150 -15.13 15.10 27.04
C ASP A 150 -15.96 15.84 28.13
N GLU A 151 -17.29 15.69 28.13
CA GLU A 151 -18.17 16.19 29.21
C GLU A 151 -18.05 15.35 30.51
N VAL A 152 -17.42 14.17 30.47
CA VAL A 152 -17.28 13.26 31.62
C VAL A 152 -16.09 13.66 32.51
N TRP A 153 -16.39 14.37 33.61
CA TRP A 153 -15.43 14.68 34.67
C TRP A 153 -15.44 13.68 35.86
N ILE A 154 -14.60 13.95 36.88
CA ILE A 154 -14.44 13.11 38.08
C ILE A 154 -15.78 12.84 38.80
N GLY A 155 -16.69 13.83 38.82
CA GLY A 155 -18.01 13.68 39.44
C GLY A 155 -18.84 12.56 38.81
N HIS A 156 -18.84 12.45 37.47
CA HIS A 156 -19.51 11.38 36.75
C HIS A 156 -18.87 10.01 37.02
N ARG A 157 -17.54 9.95 37.16
CA ARG A 157 -16.83 8.69 37.46
C ARG A 157 -17.12 8.16 38.87
N ILE A 158 -17.34 9.05 39.83
CA ILE A 158 -17.74 8.66 41.20
C ILE A 158 -19.23 8.28 41.23
N ALA A 159 -20.07 9.03 40.51
CA ALA A 159 -21.50 8.81 40.48
C ALA A 159 -21.88 7.56 39.69
N ASP A 160 -21.20 7.22 38.59
CA ASP A 160 -21.48 6.04 37.76
C ASP A 160 -20.19 5.49 37.10
N ALA A 161 -19.39 4.79 37.89
CA ALA A 161 -18.11 4.24 37.44
C ALA A 161 -18.25 3.22 36.28
N PRO A 162 -19.20 2.26 36.29
CA PRO A 162 -19.35 1.30 35.20
C PRO A 162 -19.71 1.95 33.86
N LEU A 163 -20.59 2.95 33.87
CA LEU A 163 -21.00 3.65 32.65
C LEU A 163 -19.86 4.52 32.10
N ALA A 164 -19.14 5.26 32.95
CA ALA A 164 -17.95 6.00 32.53
C ALA A 164 -16.89 5.08 31.90
N ALA A 165 -16.65 3.90 32.49
CA ALA A 165 -15.69 2.92 31.96
C ALA A 165 -16.13 2.29 30.61
N ARG A 166 -17.44 2.24 30.31
CA ARG A 166 -17.93 1.86 28.98
C ARG A 166 -17.63 2.95 27.95
N GLY A 167 -17.92 4.21 28.26
CA GLY A 167 -17.58 5.36 27.41
C GLY A 167 -16.09 5.40 27.06
N ASP A 168 -15.20 5.19 28.04
CA ASP A 168 -13.75 5.17 27.83
C ASP A 168 -13.29 4.08 26.84
N LYS A 169 -13.96 2.92 26.83
CA LYS A 169 -13.68 1.86 25.83
C LYS A 169 -14.10 2.28 24.43
N THR A 170 -15.24 2.96 24.30
CA THR A 170 -15.72 3.49 23.02
C THR A 170 -14.77 4.56 22.48
N VAL A 171 -14.27 5.46 23.34
CA VAL A 171 -13.24 6.45 22.99
C VAL A 171 -11.95 5.78 22.51
N LYS A 172 -11.46 4.76 23.22
CA LYS A 172 -10.28 3.98 22.77
C LYS A 172 -10.50 3.36 21.40
N ALA A 173 -11.69 2.79 21.14
CA ALA A 173 -12.03 2.26 19.82
C ALA A 173 -12.00 3.37 18.75
N CYS A 174 -12.56 4.55 19.04
CA CYS A 174 -12.55 5.69 18.13
C CYS A 174 -11.16 6.25 17.84
N HIS A 175 -10.25 6.32 18.83
CA HIS A 175 -8.86 6.68 18.58
C HIS A 175 -8.17 5.67 17.66
N ARG A 176 -8.40 4.37 17.86
CA ARG A 176 -7.88 3.32 16.98
C ARG A 176 -8.43 3.44 15.56
N LEU A 177 -9.72 3.75 15.40
CA LEU A 177 -10.32 3.99 14.08
C LEU A 177 -9.76 5.25 13.40
N ARG A 178 -9.45 6.30 14.16
CA ARG A 178 -8.77 7.50 13.62
C ARG A 178 -7.35 7.18 13.14
N ALA A 179 -6.61 6.36 13.88
CA ALA A 179 -5.30 5.87 13.46
C ALA A 179 -5.42 4.99 12.19
N ALA A 180 -6.38 4.06 12.17
CA ALA A 180 -6.67 3.23 10.98
C ALA A 180 -7.01 4.08 9.75
N LYS A 181 -7.80 5.16 9.92
CA LYS A 181 -8.09 6.11 8.84
C LYS A 181 -6.81 6.76 8.31
N ALA A 182 -5.89 7.16 9.18
CA ALA A 182 -4.62 7.74 8.77
C ALA A 182 -3.75 6.71 8.02
N ASP A 183 -3.65 5.48 8.53
CA ASP A 183 -2.94 4.38 7.86
C ASP A 183 -3.54 4.07 6.48
N LEU A 184 -4.87 4.02 6.37
CA LEU A 184 -5.56 3.80 5.10
C LEU A 184 -5.35 4.96 4.11
N THR A 185 -5.30 6.19 4.60
CA THR A 185 -4.98 7.38 3.77
C THR A 185 -3.55 7.29 3.24
N THR A 186 -2.59 6.91 4.09
CA THR A 186 -1.22 6.60 3.66
C THR A 186 -1.21 5.43 2.68
N GLY A 187 -2.03 4.41 2.90
CA GLY A 187 -2.19 3.27 2.03
C GLY A 187 -2.63 3.63 0.61
N LEU A 188 -3.46 4.67 0.43
CA LEU A 188 -3.82 5.20 -0.89
C LEU A 188 -2.61 5.74 -1.67
N THR A 189 -1.48 6.01 -1.02
CA THR A 189 -0.24 6.37 -1.72
C THR A 189 0.48 5.16 -2.36
N GLY A 190 -0.03 3.95 -2.14
CA GLY A 190 0.58 2.68 -2.57
C GLY A 190 1.33 1.95 -1.46
N ASP A 191 1.30 2.45 -0.21
CA ASP A 191 1.93 1.80 0.93
C ASP A 191 1.10 0.59 1.41
N THR A 192 1.54 -0.61 1.00
CA THR A 192 0.87 -1.87 1.39
C THR A 192 1.03 -2.24 2.86
N GLY A 193 2.04 -1.71 3.56
CA GLY A 193 2.22 -1.88 5.00
C GLY A 193 1.18 -1.09 5.78
N ALA A 194 0.96 0.16 5.38
CA ALA A 194 -0.08 1.01 5.94
C ALA A 194 -1.50 0.47 5.64
N LEU A 195 -1.74 -0.04 4.42
CA LEU A 195 -3.01 -0.74 4.10
C LEU A 195 -3.25 -1.91 5.06
N LYS A 196 -2.24 -2.75 5.28
CA LYS A 196 -2.33 -3.87 6.21
C LYS A 196 -2.62 -3.41 7.63
N ALA A 197 -1.88 -2.44 8.16
CA ALA A 197 -2.07 -1.91 9.51
C ALA A 197 -3.49 -1.33 9.72
N GLY A 198 -3.98 -0.58 8.73
CA GLY A 198 -5.33 -0.03 8.73
C GLY A 198 -6.41 -1.11 8.77
N PHE A 199 -6.35 -2.09 7.86
CA PHE A 199 -7.33 -3.19 7.82
C PHE A 199 -7.26 -4.12 9.05
N ASP A 200 -6.06 -4.41 9.57
CA ASP A 200 -5.88 -5.19 10.80
C ASP A 200 -6.53 -4.46 11.99
N THR A 201 -6.40 -3.12 12.05
CA THR A 201 -7.07 -2.30 13.07
C THR A 201 -8.58 -2.28 12.91
N LEU A 202 -9.10 -2.11 11.69
CA LEU A 202 -10.55 -2.20 11.42
C LEU A 202 -11.12 -3.55 11.86
N SER A 203 -10.44 -4.65 11.52
CA SER A 203 -10.84 -6.01 11.90
C SER A 203 -10.88 -6.18 13.42
N SER A 204 -9.86 -5.70 14.13
CA SER A 204 -9.79 -5.77 15.60
C SER A 204 -10.87 -4.94 16.31
N VAL A 205 -11.25 -3.79 15.75
CA VAL A 205 -12.34 -2.96 16.30
C VAL A 205 -13.71 -3.56 15.97
N LEU A 206 -13.87 -4.12 14.77
CA LEU A 206 -15.10 -4.77 14.33
C LEU A 206 -15.44 -6.02 15.15
N ALA A 207 -14.43 -6.74 15.66
CA ALA A 207 -14.62 -7.88 16.57
C ALA A 207 -15.26 -7.49 17.92
N GLN A 208 -15.27 -6.20 18.27
CA GLN A 208 -15.94 -5.70 19.47
C GLN A 208 -17.39 -5.30 19.14
N PRO A 209 -18.37 -5.71 19.95
CA PRO A 209 -19.78 -5.49 19.65
C PRO A 209 -20.13 -4.00 19.61
N GLY A 210 -20.91 -3.59 18.60
CA GLY A 210 -21.43 -2.23 18.42
C GLY A 210 -20.59 -1.29 17.56
N ASN A 211 -19.45 -1.72 17.00
CA ASN A 211 -18.56 -0.85 16.18
C ASN A 211 -18.81 -0.90 14.67
N GLY A 212 -19.80 -1.65 14.18
CA GLY A 212 -20.02 -1.89 12.76
C GLY A 212 -20.12 -0.60 11.94
N LYS A 213 -21.01 0.31 12.34
CA LYS A 213 -21.24 1.58 11.63
C LYS A 213 -20.03 2.51 11.61
N THR A 214 -19.27 2.53 12.69
CA THR A 214 -18.06 3.34 12.80
C THR A 214 -16.92 2.79 11.95
N VAL A 215 -16.78 1.46 11.87
CA VAL A 215 -15.85 0.79 10.95
C VAL A 215 -16.28 1.02 9.50
N ASP A 216 -17.59 0.93 9.21
CA ASP A 216 -18.16 1.19 7.89
C ASP A 216 -17.82 2.60 7.40
N ALA A 217 -17.99 3.62 8.24
CA ALA A 217 -17.69 5.00 7.87
C ALA A 217 -16.21 5.22 7.52
N VAL A 218 -15.29 4.58 8.24
CA VAL A 218 -13.85 4.64 7.92
C VAL A 218 -13.54 3.90 6.61
N LEU A 219 -14.13 2.72 6.42
CA LEU A 219 -13.95 1.94 5.20
C LEU A 219 -14.52 2.68 3.98
N ASP A 220 -15.71 3.28 4.10
CA ASP A 220 -16.33 4.04 3.01
C ASP A 220 -15.52 5.28 2.64
N GLY A 221 -14.95 5.97 3.63
CA GLY A 221 -14.01 7.06 3.37
C GLY A 221 -12.76 6.61 2.60
N PHE A 222 -12.21 5.44 2.94
CA PHE A 222 -11.07 4.86 2.21
C PHE A 222 -11.46 4.45 0.79
N LEU A 223 -12.59 3.74 0.62
CA LEU A 223 -13.06 3.27 -0.68
C LEU A 223 -13.49 4.43 -1.60
N GLY A 224 -14.01 5.52 -1.02
CA GLY A 224 -14.30 6.76 -1.74
C GLY A 224 -13.06 7.50 -2.24
N GLY A 225 -11.87 7.16 -1.73
CA GLY A 225 -10.59 7.65 -2.23
C GLY A 225 -10.05 6.89 -3.46
N LEU A 226 -10.79 5.90 -3.98
CA LEU A 226 -10.42 5.15 -5.18
C LEU A 226 -11.31 5.55 -6.38
N PRO A 227 -10.73 5.71 -7.59
CA PRO A 227 -9.31 5.66 -7.91
C PRO A 227 -8.53 6.87 -7.35
N THR A 228 -7.25 6.66 -7.11
CA THR A 228 -6.31 7.75 -6.78
C THR A 228 -5.90 8.50 -8.05
N GLU A 229 -5.39 9.73 -7.92
CA GLU A 229 -4.91 10.51 -9.07
C GLU A 229 -3.84 9.80 -9.91
N ASN A 230 -2.96 9.01 -9.27
CA ASN A 230 -1.96 8.21 -9.96
C ASN A 230 -2.51 6.79 -10.28
N PRO A 231 -2.65 6.41 -11.56
CA PRO A 231 -3.18 5.09 -11.93
C PRO A 231 -2.34 3.93 -11.37
N CYS A 232 -1.01 4.05 -11.36
CA CYS A 232 -0.13 3.00 -10.83
C CYS A 232 -0.27 2.79 -9.32
N ARG A 233 -0.52 3.85 -8.54
CA ARG A 233 -0.85 3.71 -7.11
C ARG A 233 -2.17 2.99 -6.93
N THR A 234 -3.18 3.32 -7.74
CA THR A 234 -4.46 2.60 -7.73
C THR A 234 -4.29 1.12 -8.06
N VAL A 235 -3.44 0.75 -9.02
CA VAL A 235 -3.12 -0.66 -9.30
C VAL A 235 -2.54 -1.34 -8.06
N THR A 236 -1.55 -0.74 -7.39
CA THR A 236 -0.97 -1.30 -6.16
C THR A 236 -2.02 -1.53 -5.06
N VAL A 237 -2.89 -0.56 -4.84
CA VAL A 237 -3.96 -0.67 -3.82
C VAL A 237 -4.97 -1.75 -4.20
N THR A 238 -5.46 -1.75 -5.45
CA THR A 238 -6.46 -2.71 -5.92
C THR A 238 -5.91 -4.14 -5.98
N ASP A 239 -4.64 -4.33 -6.33
CA ASP A 239 -3.96 -5.63 -6.24
C ASP A 239 -3.87 -6.13 -4.80
N TRP A 240 -3.53 -5.26 -3.85
CA TRP A 240 -3.48 -5.63 -2.44
C TRP A 240 -4.86 -6.04 -1.93
N LEU A 241 -5.91 -5.25 -2.23
CA LEU A 241 -7.29 -5.54 -1.84
C LEU A 241 -7.79 -6.88 -2.40
N ARG A 242 -7.42 -7.20 -3.65
CA ARG A 242 -7.79 -8.47 -4.31
C ARG A 242 -7.14 -9.69 -3.65
N HIS A 243 -5.87 -9.59 -3.23
CA HIS A 243 -5.14 -10.73 -2.63
C HIS A 243 -5.36 -10.88 -1.12
N ARG A 244 -5.94 -9.87 -0.47
CA ARG A 244 -6.24 -9.91 0.96
C ARG A 244 -7.19 -11.09 1.25
N ARG A 245 -6.87 -11.85 2.29
CA ARG A 245 -7.71 -12.99 2.74
C ARG A 245 -9.10 -12.50 3.13
N PRO A 246 -10.18 -13.16 2.66
CA PRO A 246 -11.53 -12.84 3.08
C PRO A 246 -11.68 -12.94 4.60
N THR A 247 -12.40 -12.00 5.19
CA THR A 247 -12.68 -11.94 6.63
C THR A 247 -14.12 -12.29 6.97
N HIS A 248 -14.94 -12.61 5.96
CA HIS A 248 -16.36 -12.94 6.03
C HIS A 248 -17.19 -11.91 6.80
N ASN A 249 -16.86 -10.63 6.58
CA ASN A 249 -17.49 -9.50 7.24
C ASN A 249 -17.52 -8.27 6.31
N ALA A 250 -17.98 -7.13 6.84
CA ALA A 250 -18.14 -5.90 6.08
C ALA A 250 -16.89 -5.45 5.30
N LEU A 251 -15.68 -5.85 5.70
CA LEU A 251 -14.43 -5.49 5.02
C LEU A 251 -14.28 -6.14 3.64
N ASP A 252 -14.98 -7.26 3.36
CA ASP A 252 -14.86 -7.99 2.09
C ASP A 252 -15.39 -7.18 0.88
N ARG A 253 -16.28 -6.20 1.11
CA ARG A 253 -16.77 -5.30 0.05
C ARG A 253 -15.67 -4.47 -0.62
N SER A 254 -14.52 -4.34 0.05
CA SER A 254 -13.35 -3.67 -0.53
C SER A 254 -12.83 -4.38 -1.79
N ALA A 255 -12.99 -5.70 -1.88
CA ALA A 255 -12.65 -6.46 -3.08
C ALA A 255 -13.57 -6.13 -4.26
N ASP A 256 -14.85 -5.82 -4.02
CA ASP A 256 -15.80 -5.39 -5.06
C ASP A 256 -15.44 -4.03 -5.64
N THR A 257 -15.07 -3.08 -4.78
CA THR A 257 -14.56 -1.78 -5.24
C THR A 257 -13.25 -1.96 -6.02
N ALA A 258 -12.33 -2.80 -5.55
CA ALA A 258 -11.10 -3.08 -6.27
C ALA A 258 -11.36 -3.66 -7.68
N ARG A 259 -12.29 -4.60 -7.81
CA ARG A 259 -12.68 -5.18 -9.11
C ARG A 259 -13.22 -4.14 -10.10
N ARG A 260 -14.01 -3.17 -9.62
CA ARG A 260 -14.58 -2.11 -10.46
C ARG A 260 -13.55 -1.05 -10.88
N THR A 261 -12.59 -0.75 -10.00
CA THR A 261 -11.61 0.32 -10.23
C THR A 261 -10.35 -0.17 -10.96
N ALA A 262 -9.97 -1.44 -10.80
CA ALA A 262 -8.72 -1.98 -11.34
C ALA A 262 -8.56 -1.88 -12.87
N PRO A 263 -9.56 -2.18 -13.73
CA PRO A 263 -9.35 -2.20 -15.18
C PRO A 263 -8.87 -0.86 -15.75
N ALA A 264 -9.53 0.25 -15.37
CA ALA A 264 -9.12 1.59 -15.81
C ALA A 264 -7.73 1.96 -15.29
N ALA A 265 -7.43 1.63 -14.02
CA ALA A 265 -6.13 1.89 -13.42
C ALA A 265 -4.99 1.09 -14.07
N LEU A 266 -5.23 -0.17 -14.44
CA LEU A 266 -4.26 -1.02 -15.13
C LEU A 266 -3.87 -0.47 -16.50
N VAL A 267 -4.86 -0.03 -17.29
CA VAL A 267 -4.59 0.63 -18.57
C VAL A 267 -3.87 1.96 -18.38
N GLY A 268 -4.38 2.82 -17.48
CA GLY A 268 -3.76 4.13 -17.22
C GLY A 268 -2.31 3.99 -16.75
N CYS A 269 -2.02 3.05 -15.85
CA CYS A 269 -0.67 2.78 -15.40
C CYS A 269 0.20 2.24 -16.54
N GLY A 270 -0.35 1.36 -17.38
CA GLY A 270 0.32 0.90 -18.59
C GLY A 270 0.67 2.04 -19.56
N ASP A 271 -0.24 3.00 -19.74
CA ASP A 271 -0.04 4.18 -20.59
C ASP A 271 1.06 5.08 -20.01
N ASP A 272 1.05 5.36 -18.70
CA ASP A 272 2.07 6.17 -18.01
C ASP A 272 3.46 5.51 -18.08
N LEU A 273 3.53 4.18 -17.87
CA LEU A 273 4.78 3.42 -17.98
C LEU A 273 5.30 3.39 -19.43
N MET A 274 4.41 3.34 -20.44
CA MET A 274 4.81 3.54 -21.83
C MET A 274 5.40 4.95 -22.03
N ALA A 275 4.75 6.00 -21.54
CA ALA A 275 5.28 7.36 -21.67
C ALA A 275 6.64 7.51 -20.98
N GLY A 276 6.82 6.85 -19.83
CA GLY A 276 8.07 6.79 -19.07
C GLY A 276 9.14 5.84 -19.64
N LYS A 277 8.91 5.21 -20.80
CA LYS A 277 9.81 4.22 -21.45
C LYS A 277 10.06 2.94 -20.65
N ASP A 278 9.24 2.67 -19.64
CA ASP A 278 9.28 1.46 -18.82
C ASP A 278 8.49 0.32 -19.51
N TRP A 279 8.89 -0.03 -20.75
CA TRP A 279 8.12 -0.90 -21.67
C TRP A 279 7.76 -2.26 -21.06
N LYS A 280 8.69 -2.87 -20.32
CA LYS A 280 8.50 -4.18 -19.69
C LYS A 280 7.36 -4.13 -18.68
N LYS A 281 7.41 -3.15 -17.75
CA LYS A 281 6.36 -2.96 -16.74
C LYS A 281 5.03 -2.58 -17.40
N ALA A 282 5.05 -1.72 -18.42
CA ALA A 282 3.84 -1.34 -19.14
C ALA A 282 3.14 -2.56 -19.76
N ARG A 283 3.90 -3.40 -20.47
CA ARG A 283 3.42 -4.66 -21.04
C ARG A 283 2.79 -5.55 -19.98
N ASP A 284 3.43 -5.66 -18.81
CA ASP A 284 2.95 -6.51 -17.73
C ASP A 284 1.62 -5.98 -17.15
N ARG A 285 1.43 -4.66 -17.05
CA ARG A 285 0.14 -4.06 -16.63
C ARG A 285 -0.98 -4.29 -17.63
N TYR A 286 -0.72 -4.16 -18.92
CA TYR A 286 -1.71 -4.48 -19.93
C TYR A 286 -2.09 -5.96 -19.92
N ARG A 287 -1.11 -6.86 -19.80
CA ARG A 287 -1.36 -8.30 -19.69
C ARG A 287 -2.15 -8.66 -18.44
N GLN A 288 -1.83 -8.03 -17.33
CA GLN A 288 -2.57 -8.20 -16.08
C GLN A 288 -4.06 -7.91 -16.25
N LEU A 289 -4.44 -6.88 -17.00
CA LEU A 289 -5.85 -6.64 -17.34
C LEU A 289 -6.43 -7.78 -18.17
N LEU A 290 -5.73 -8.24 -19.20
CA LEU A 290 -6.20 -9.31 -20.08
C LEU A 290 -6.38 -10.64 -19.34
N ASP A 291 -5.53 -10.92 -18.37
CA ASP A 291 -5.57 -12.15 -17.58
C ASP A 291 -6.66 -12.10 -16.51
N GLN A 292 -6.84 -10.95 -15.84
CA GLN A 292 -7.76 -10.81 -14.70
C GLN A 292 -9.17 -10.35 -15.11
N TYR A 293 -9.29 -9.61 -16.22
CA TYR A 293 -10.52 -9.00 -16.70
C TYR A 293 -10.68 -9.17 -18.23
N PRO A 294 -10.67 -10.42 -18.75
CA PRO A 294 -10.64 -10.68 -20.19
C PRO A 294 -11.86 -10.14 -20.97
N GLY A 295 -13.01 -9.99 -20.30
CA GLY A 295 -14.27 -9.48 -20.87
C GLY A 295 -14.50 -7.99 -20.67
N ASP A 296 -13.57 -7.25 -20.08
CA ASP A 296 -13.71 -5.81 -19.85
C ASP A 296 -13.64 -5.01 -21.17
N GLY A 297 -14.38 -3.91 -21.26
CA GLY A 297 -14.41 -3.04 -22.45
C GLY A 297 -13.03 -2.46 -22.81
N LEU A 298 -12.11 -2.38 -21.86
CA LEU A 298 -10.74 -1.91 -22.07
C LEU A 298 -9.78 -3.00 -22.58
N ALA A 299 -10.21 -4.26 -22.70
CA ALA A 299 -9.35 -5.35 -23.15
C ALA A 299 -8.75 -5.10 -24.54
N ALA A 300 -9.50 -4.50 -25.47
CA ALA A 300 -8.97 -4.14 -26.79
C ALA A 300 -7.82 -3.13 -26.72
N LYS A 301 -7.98 -2.09 -25.88
CA LYS A 301 -6.92 -1.08 -25.64
C LYS A 301 -5.70 -1.73 -24.99
N ALA A 302 -5.89 -2.59 -24.00
CA ALA A 302 -4.80 -3.31 -23.35
C ALA A 302 -4.05 -4.24 -24.33
N ARG A 303 -4.74 -4.98 -25.20
CA ARG A 303 -4.08 -5.79 -26.27
C ARG A 303 -3.22 -4.91 -27.18
N GLY A 304 -3.74 -3.75 -27.59
CA GLY A 304 -3.00 -2.78 -28.38
C GLY A 304 -1.75 -2.25 -27.67
N GLY A 305 -1.89 -1.86 -26.40
CA GLY A 305 -0.79 -1.41 -25.55
C GLY A 305 0.28 -2.49 -25.35
N ALA A 306 -0.12 -3.71 -25.00
CA ALA A 306 0.77 -4.86 -24.82
C ALA A 306 1.53 -5.22 -26.11
N ARG A 307 0.85 -5.15 -27.27
CA ARG A 307 1.49 -5.35 -28.58
C ARG A 307 2.53 -4.27 -28.85
N ARG A 308 2.18 -3.00 -28.64
CA ARG A 308 3.09 -1.87 -28.83
C ARG A 308 4.33 -2.00 -27.94
N ALA A 309 4.14 -2.27 -26.65
CA ALA A 309 5.23 -2.47 -25.70
C ALA A 309 6.15 -3.63 -26.13
N THR A 310 5.56 -4.76 -26.55
CA THR A 310 6.33 -5.91 -27.08
C THR A 310 7.17 -5.52 -28.28
N LEU A 311 6.60 -4.81 -29.26
CA LEU A 311 7.31 -4.37 -30.45
C LEU A 311 8.47 -3.42 -30.12
N THR A 312 8.27 -2.50 -29.18
CA THR A 312 9.34 -1.60 -28.73
C THR A 312 10.49 -2.36 -28.07
N ILE A 313 10.17 -3.32 -27.17
CA ILE A 313 11.17 -4.17 -26.51
C ILE A 313 11.97 -4.97 -27.53
N GLU A 314 11.28 -5.60 -28.50
CA GLU A 314 11.94 -6.37 -29.55
C GLU A 314 12.85 -5.50 -30.42
N LEU A 315 12.43 -4.27 -30.74
CA LEU A 315 13.24 -3.34 -31.53
C LEU A 315 14.47 -2.84 -30.77
N GLU A 316 14.37 -2.58 -29.46
CA GLU A 316 15.51 -2.23 -28.62
C GLU A 316 16.52 -3.38 -28.53
N ASP A 317 16.06 -4.60 -28.25
CA ASP A 317 16.92 -5.80 -28.20
C ASP A 317 17.67 -6.03 -29.52
N VAL A 318 16.98 -5.87 -30.65
CA VAL A 318 17.60 -5.95 -31.97
C VAL A 318 18.65 -4.85 -32.17
N ARG A 319 18.36 -3.60 -31.78
CA ARG A 319 19.30 -2.49 -31.93
C ARG A 319 20.55 -2.70 -31.06
N ASP A 320 20.38 -3.18 -29.84
CA ASP A 320 21.48 -3.49 -28.93
C ASP A 320 22.36 -4.61 -29.49
N LEU A 321 21.77 -5.66 -30.08
CA LEU A 321 22.50 -6.77 -30.71
C LEU A 321 23.23 -6.37 -32.00
N LEU A 322 22.75 -5.32 -32.67
CA LEU A 322 23.30 -4.77 -33.91
C LEU A 322 24.27 -3.61 -33.68
N ASP A 323 24.48 -3.22 -32.42
CA ASP A 323 25.39 -2.15 -32.05
C ASP A 323 26.84 -2.50 -32.42
N GLY A 324 27.60 -1.46 -32.78
CA GLY A 324 28.95 -1.59 -33.33
C GLY A 324 29.08 -1.15 -34.77
N SER A 325 30.27 -1.39 -35.34
CA SER A 325 30.62 -0.94 -36.68
C SER A 325 30.15 -1.93 -37.76
N THR A 326 29.81 -1.41 -38.94
CA THR A 326 29.30 -2.22 -40.06
C THR A 326 30.36 -3.05 -40.76
N ASP A 327 31.64 -2.77 -40.52
CA ASP A 327 32.80 -3.52 -41.05
C ASP A 327 33.03 -4.85 -40.32
N THR A 328 32.47 -5.02 -39.12
CA THR A 328 32.58 -6.23 -38.32
C THR A 328 31.21 -6.87 -38.14
N GLN A 329 31.19 -8.17 -37.82
CA GLN A 329 29.93 -8.85 -37.55
C GLN A 329 29.45 -8.53 -36.12
N PRO A 330 28.24 -7.97 -35.95
CA PRO A 330 27.70 -7.69 -34.63
C PRO A 330 27.23 -8.98 -33.93
N THR A 331 26.96 -8.89 -32.64
CA THR A 331 26.48 -10.01 -31.82
C THR A 331 25.25 -10.69 -32.44
N TYR A 332 24.36 -9.91 -33.07
CA TYR A 332 23.20 -10.41 -33.80
C TYR A 332 23.53 -11.55 -34.78
N CYS A 333 24.67 -11.49 -35.48
CA CYS A 333 25.05 -12.50 -36.47
C CYS A 333 25.27 -13.90 -35.89
N SER A 334 25.62 -13.97 -34.60
CA SER A 334 25.76 -15.22 -33.84
C SER A 334 24.50 -15.58 -33.04
N ARG A 335 23.73 -14.57 -32.62
CA ARG A 335 22.53 -14.71 -31.78
C ARG A 335 21.41 -13.82 -32.32
N PRO A 336 20.74 -14.22 -33.41
CA PRO A 336 19.72 -13.40 -34.03
C PRO A 336 18.50 -13.26 -33.11
N ALA A 337 18.00 -12.03 -33.00
CA ALA A 337 16.73 -11.74 -32.33
C ALA A 337 15.65 -11.41 -33.36
N LYS A 338 14.38 -11.57 -32.98
CA LYS A 338 13.25 -11.22 -33.83
C LYS A 338 12.75 -9.82 -33.51
N TYR A 339 12.28 -9.11 -34.52
CA TYR A 339 11.43 -7.94 -34.39
C TYR A 339 10.16 -8.14 -35.21
N SER A 340 9.09 -8.57 -34.54
CA SER A 340 7.83 -8.97 -35.18
C SER A 340 7.07 -7.83 -35.88
N GLY A 341 7.52 -6.58 -35.69
CA GLY A 341 7.03 -5.38 -36.39
C GLY A 341 7.63 -5.18 -37.78
N ALA A 342 8.70 -5.89 -38.13
CA ALA A 342 9.31 -5.83 -39.45
C ALA A 342 8.35 -6.33 -40.54
N ALA A 343 8.49 -5.79 -41.75
CA ALA A 343 7.79 -6.32 -42.91
C ALA A 343 8.24 -7.77 -43.18
N PRO A 344 7.33 -8.66 -43.65
CA PRO A 344 7.68 -10.05 -43.92
C PRO A 344 8.64 -10.15 -45.11
N TYR A 345 9.56 -11.12 -45.06
CA TYR A 345 10.40 -11.44 -46.20
C TYR A 345 9.56 -12.03 -47.34
N GLY A 346 9.70 -11.49 -48.55
CA GLY A 346 8.92 -11.95 -49.69
C GLY A 346 9.16 -11.19 -50.99
N LYS A 347 8.16 -11.20 -51.87
CA LYS A 347 8.23 -10.56 -53.19
C LYS A 347 8.51 -9.06 -53.07
N GLY A 348 9.39 -8.55 -53.92
CA GLY A 348 9.76 -7.14 -53.98
C GLY A 348 11.16 -6.87 -53.44
N THR A 349 11.41 -5.64 -52.99
CA THR A 349 12.71 -5.23 -52.43
C THR A 349 12.72 -5.43 -50.92
N ASN A 350 13.48 -6.40 -50.44
CA ASN A 350 13.66 -6.63 -49.01
C ASN A 350 14.82 -5.77 -48.52
N ARG A 351 14.54 -4.56 -47.99
CA ARG A 351 15.59 -3.69 -47.44
C ARG A 351 16.34 -4.41 -46.33
N ALA A 352 17.66 -4.32 -46.36
CA ALA A 352 18.51 -5.08 -45.47
C ALA A 352 19.53 -4.19 -44.75
N LEU A 353 19.90 -4.63 -43.54
CA LEU A 353 21.12 -4.19 -42.87
C LEU A 353 22.25 -5.12 -43.31
N PHE A 354 23.46 -4.57 -43.54
CA PHE A 354 24.62 -5.34 -43.98
C PHE A 354 25.78 -5.11 -43.00
N TYR A 355 26.40 -6.21 -42.56
CA TYR A 355 27.51 -6.21 -41.61
C TYR A 355 28.63 -7.16 -42.04
N GLY A 356 29.88 -6.85 -41.64
CA GLY A 356 31.05 -7.72 -41.74
C GLY A 356 31.90 -7.60 -43.02
N ASN A 357 31.34 -7.12 -44.14
CA ASN A 357 32.11 -6.85 -45.36
C ASN A 357 31.63 -5.59 -46.05
N ASP A 358 32.19 -4.45 -45.66
CA ASP A 358 31.75 -3.14 -46.14
C ASP A 358 32.35 -2.79 -47.52
N THR A 359 33.47 -3.41 -47.90
CA THR A 359 34.18 -3.22 -49.18
C THR A 359 33.27 -3.43 -50.39
N TYR A 360 32.37 -4.41 -50.32
CA TYR A 360 31.39 -4.68 -51.38
C TYR A 360 29.98 -4.23 -51.02
N THR A 361 29.54 -4.43 -49.77
CA THR A 361 28.16 -4.10 -49.38
C THR A 361 27.89 -2.58 -49.38
N ASN A 362 28.90 -1.74 -49.19
CA ASN A 362 28.74 -0.29 -49.31
C ASN A 362 28.43 0.20 -50.72
N LYS A 363 28.74 -0.62 -51.74
CA LYS A 363 28.50 -0.30 -53.16
C LYS A 363 27.08 -0.66 -53.61
N LEU A 364 26.28 -1.32 -52.75
CA LEU A 364 24.91 -1.70 -53.06
C LEU A 364 23.97 -0.47 -53.11
N PRO A 365 22.85 -0.56 -53.86
CA PRO A 365 21.89 0.54 -53.95
C PRO A 365 21.30 0.93 -52.58
N GLY A 366 21.16 2.22 -52.32
CA GLY A 366 20.53 2.72 -51.09
C GLY A 366 19.08 2.24 -50.91
N ALA A 367 18.38 1.94 -52.01
CA ALA A 367 17.05 1.35 -51.97
C ALA A 367 17.01 -0.08 -51.40
N TRP A 368 18.15 -0.80 -51.39
CA TRP A 368 18.27 -2.15 -50.83
C TRP A 368 18.81 -2.15 -49.40
N ARG A 369 19.36 -1.01 -48.96
CA ARG A 369 20.04 -0.88 -47.67
C ARG A 369 19.24 -0.02 -46.73
N THR A 370 19.37 -0.24 -45.43
CA THR A 370 18.94 0.66 -44.37
C THR A 370 19.97 0.66 -43.25
N THR A 371 19.99 1.70 -42.44
CA THR A 371 20.80 1.80 -41.21
C THR A 371 19.94 1.68 -39.94
N ASP A 372 18.62 1.67 -40.08
CA ASP A 372 17.69 1.52 -38.97
C ASP A 372 16.92 0.19 -39.09
N ALA A 373 17.01 -0.61 -38.04
CA ALA A 373 16.32 -1.88 -37.89
C ALA A 373 14.80 -1.76 -38.02
N ALA A 374 14.21 -0.61 -37.67
CA ALA A 374 12.77 -0.39 -37.84
C ALA A 374 12.32 -0.41 -39.32
N HIS A 375 13.24 -0.18 -40.26
CA HIS A 375 12.99 -0.15 -41.70
C HIS A 375 13.61 -1.35 -42.45
N ALA A 376 14.12 -2.34 -41.72
CA ALA A 376 14.76 -3.52 -42.29
C ALA A 376 13.78 -4.69 -42.36
N VAL A 377 13.97 -5.53 -43.38
CA VAL A 377 13.35 -6.85 -43.55
C VAL A 377 14.36 -7.95 -43.24
N LEU A 378 15.63 -7.71 -43.59
CA LEU A 378 16.71 -8.68 -43.47
C LEU A 378 17.89 -8.10 -42.69
N VAL A 379 18.64 -8.98 -42.03
CA VAL A 379 20.01 -8.73 -41.57
C VAL A 379 20.94 -9.67 -42.33
N VAL A 380 21.91 -9.11 -43.04
CA VAL A 380 22.89 -9.83 -43.85
C VAL A 380 24.25 -9.73 -43.15
N CYS A 381 24.71 -10.86 -42.66
CA CYS A 381 26.02 -11.05 -42.06
C CYS A 381 26.95 -11.61 -43.13
N ALA A 382 27.89 -10.82 -43.59
CA ALA A 382 28.89 -11.20 -44.58
C ALA A 382 30.22 -11.49 -43.89
N ASP A 383 30.86 -12.60 -44.27
CA ASP A 383 32.23 -12.89 -43.89
C ASP A 383 33.22 -12.19 -44.86
N GLU A 384 34.52 -12.34 -44.58
CA GLU A 384 35.58 -11.90 -45.49
C GLU A 384 35.47 -12.58 -46.86
N GLU A 385 35.92 -11.90 -47.90
CA GLU A 385 35.96 -12.48 -49.24
C GLU A 385 36.98 -13.63 -49.36
N ASP A 386 36.62 -14.63 -50.16
CA ASP A 386 37.46 -15.75 -50.56
C ASP A 386 37.45 -15.93 -52.09
N TYR A 387 38.37 -16.74 -52.60
CA TYR A 387 38.48 -17.08 -54.02
C TYR A 387 37.35 -18.03 -54.45
N GLY A 388 36.40 -17.49 -55.21
CA GLY A 388 35.32 -18.26 -55.81
C GLY A 388 35.71 -18.99 -57.09
N THR A 389 34.71 -19.24 -57.93
CA THR A 389 34.88 -19.91 -59.23
C THR A 389 35.98 -19.25 -60.08
N SER A 390 36.88 -20.07 -60.63
CA SER A 390 37.91 -19.61 -61.57
C SER A 390 37.27 -19.07 -62.85
N VAL A 391 37.71 -17.90 -63.28
CA VAL A 391 37.21 -17.22 -64.48
C VAL A 391 38.16 -17.45 -65.65
N ARG A 392 39.44 -17.14 -65.46
CA ARG A 392 40.46 -17.23 -66.52
C ARG A 392 41.87 -17.19 -65.94
N THR A 393 42.77 -17.98 -66.50
CA THR A 393 44.22 -17.90 -66.25
C THR A 393 44.90 -17.15 -67.37
N CYS A 394 45.80 -16.23 -67.02
CA CYS A 394 46.55 -15.44 -67.98
C CYS A 394 48.04 -15.34 -67.59
N PRO A 395 48.96 -15.48 -68.57
CA PRO A 395 50.38 -15.35 -68.33
C PRO A 395 50.77 -13.87 -68.16
N TYR A 396 51.64 -13.58 -67.19
CA TYR A 396 52.24 -12.26 -66.99
C TYR A 396 53.76 -12.35 -66.95
N GLU A 397 54.40 -11.53 -67.77
CA GLU A 397 55.85 -11.32 -67.73
C GLU A 397 56.18 -10.33 -66.61
N ASN A 398 57.16 -10.67 -65.78
CA ASN A 398 57.73 -9.74 -64.81
C ASN A 398 59.00 -9.11 -65.39
N LYS A 399 59.37 -7.92 -64.92
CA LYS A 399 60.55 -7.19 -65.44
C LYS A 399 61.88 -7.87 -65.10
N ARG A 400 61.88 -8.82 -64.16
CA ARG A 400 63.09 -9.45 -63.61
C ARG A 400 63.45 -10.76 -64.31
N PHE A 401 62.45 -11.44 -64.87
CA PHE A 401 62.52 -12.71 -65.61
C PHE A 401 61.67 -12.60 -66.89
N PRO A 402 62.10 -11.80 -67.89
CA PRO A 402 61.31 -11.46 -69.08
C PRO A 402 60.94 -12.64 -70.00
N ASN A 403 61.40 -13.86 -69.71
CA ASN A 403 61.14 -15.08 -70.51
C ASN A 403 60.44 -16.21 -69.72
N PHE A 404 60.05 -15.98 -68.47
CA PHE A 404 59.36 -16.96 -67.63
C PHE A 404 58.03 -16.36 -67.15
N PRO A 405 56.96 -16.39 -67.99
CA PRO A 405 55.68 -15.83 -67.60
C PRO A 405 55.12 -16.58 -66.39
N THR A 406 54.59 -15.81 -65.44
CA THR A 406 53.86 -16.36 -64.29
C THR A 406 52.38 -16.46 -64.64
N ASP A 407 51.82 -17.66 -64.55
CA ASP A 407 50.38 -17.86 -64.74
C ASP A 407 49.60 -17.38 -63.52
N VAL A 408 48.74 -16.40 -63.75
CA VAL A 408 47.87 -15.83 -62.72
C VAL A 408 46.42 -16.20 -63.02
N THR A 409 45.78 -16.88 -62.08
CA THR A 409 44.38 -17.28 -62.19
C THR A 409 43.48 -16.23 -61.56
N PHE A 410 42.55 -15.68 -62.34
CA PHE A 410 41.52 -14.76 -61.88
C PHE A 410 40.31 -15.54 -61.39
N HIS A 411 39.93 -15.30 -60.15
CA HIS A 411 38.76 -15.90 -59.52
C HIS A 411 37.67 -14.85 -59.29
N LYS A 412 36.41 -15.27 -59.33
CA LYS A 412 35.32 -14.47 -58.80
C LYS A 412 35.54 -14.20 -57.31
N ILE A 413 34.98 -13.09 -56.83
CA ILE A 413 34.98 -12.77 -55.40
C ILE A 413 33.82 -13.54 -54.78
N ALA A 414 34.10 -14.48 -53.88
CA ALA A 414 33.09 -15.24 -53.15
C ALA A 414 32.96 -14.67 -51.74
N ILE A 415 31.75 -14.29 -51.34
CA ILE A 415 31.47 -13.74 -50.01
C ILE A 415 30.48 -14.67 -49.32
N PRO A 416 30.89 -15.46 -48.31
CA PRO A 416 29.97 -16.22 -47.49
C PRO A 416 29.00 -15.27 -46.78
N VAL A 417 27.70 -15.54 -46.87
CA VAL A 417 26.68 -14.72 -46.21
C VAL A 417 25.65 -15.58 -45.48
N LYS A 418 25.28 -15.13 -44.29
CA LYS A 418 24.12 -15.59 -43.53
C LYS A 418 23.08 -14.49 -43.52
N VAL A 419 21.87 -14.81 -43.96
CA VAL A 419 20.76 -13.85 -44.07
C VAL A 419 19.64 -14.28 -43.15
N TYR A 420 19.27 -13.39 -42.24
CA TYR A 420 18.20 -13.61 -41.27
C TYR A 420 17.00 -12.72 -41.61
N GLU A 421 15.80 -13.29 -41.61
CA GLU A 421 14.56 -12.51 -41.65
C GLU A 421 14.38 -11.85 -40.28
N LEU A 422 14.34 -10.51 -40.26
CA LEU A 422 14.24 -9.76 -39.03
C LEU A 422 12.90 -10.02 -38.30
N ARG A 423 11.81 -10.20 -39.04
CA ARG A 423 10.48 -10.45 -38.47
C ARG A 423 10.42 -11.67 -37.55
N THR A 424 11.13 -12.73 -37.94
CA THR A 424 11.07 -14.03 -37.26
C THR A 424 12.36 -14.38 -36.53
N GLY A 425 13.47 -13.69 -36.84
CA GLY A 425 14.81 -14.03 -36.39
C GLY A 425 15.39 -15.29 -37.05
N LYS A 426 14.72 -15.84 -38.07
CA LYS A 426 15.12 -17.11 -38.69
C LYS A 426 16.09 -16.89 -39.85
N LEU A 427 17.02 -17.83 -40.01
CA LEU A 427 17.90 -17.91 -41.16
C LEU A 427 17.08 -18.24 -42.42
N VAL A 428 17.18 -17.40 -43.44
CA VAL A 428 16.49 -17.56 -44.74
C VAL A 428 17.44 -17.87 -45.89
N ALA A 429 18.73 -17.57 -45.74
CA ALA A 429 19.77 -18.01 -46.66
C ALA A 429 21.11 -18.17 -45.95
N ASP A 430 21.83 -19.22 -46.30
CA ASP A 430 23.23 -19.45 -45.92
C ASP A 430 23.95 -19.96 -47.17
N ARG A 431 24.73 -19.09 -47.80
CA ARG A 431 25.41 -19.37 -49.07
C ARG A 431 26.51 -18.38 -49.36
N SER A 432 27.35 -18.70 -50.33
CA SER A 432 28.34 -17.74 -50.86
C SER A 432 27.77 -16.95 -52.04
N VAL A 433 27.92 -15.63 -52.00
CA VAL A 433 27.62 -14.72 -53.12
C VAL A 433 28.85 -14.64 -54.00
N GLU A 434 28.73 -15.04 -55.27
CA GLU A 434 29.80 -14.86 -56.24
C GLU A 434 29.62 -13.57 -57.04
N ILE A 435 30.62 -12.69 -56.95
CA ILE A 435 30.69 -11.44 -57.71
C ILE A 435 31.64 -11.64 -58.88
N SER A 436 31.11 -11.40 -60.08
CA SER A 436 31.88 -11.44 -61.32
C SER A 436 32.62 -10.12 -61.57
N GLY A 437 33.46 -10.08 -62.59
CA GLY A 437 34.18 -8.87 -62.95
C GLY A 437 35.11 -9.09 -64.13
N THR A 438 35.88 -8.06 -64.46
CA THR A 438 36.86 -8.15 -65.55
C THR A 438 38.12 -8.89 -65.09
N SER A 439 38.64 -9.76 -65.94
CA SER A 439 39.88 -10.53 -65.75
C SER A 439 40.93 -10.17 -66.80
N CYS A 440 42.19 -10.56 -66.55
CA CYS A 440 43.30 -10.42 -67.49
C CYS A 440 43.57 -9.01 -68.04
N PRO A 441 43.76 -7.99 -67.18
CA PRO A 441 44.20 -6.67 -67.65
C PRO A 441 45.56 -6.74 -68.33
N ARG A 442 45.83 -5.82 -69.28
CA ARG A 442 47.15 -5.72 -69.95
C ARG A 442 48.31 -5.47 -68.99
N LYS A 443 48.05 -4.87 -67.82
CA LYS A 443 49.02 -4.65 -66.74
C LYS A 443 48.39 -5.11 -65.43
N LEU A 444 49.08 -5.98 -64.72
CA LEU A 444 48.69 -6.44 -63.38
C LEU A 444 49.45 -5.63 -62.33
N SER A 445 48.71 -4.93 -61.47
CA SER A 445 49.25 -4.27 -60.30
C SER A 445 49.05 -5.18 -59.09
N TYR A 446 50.11 -5.44 -58.32
CA TYR A 446 50.07 -6.21 -57.09
C TYR A 446 51.01 -5.57 -56.06
N THR A 447 50.76 -5.86 -54.77
CA THR A 447 51.57 -5.35 -53.66
C THR A 447 52.55 -6.43 -53.22
N THR A 448 53.82 -6.05 -53.02
CA THR A 448 54.86 -6.94 -52.51
C THR A 448 55.19 -6.58 -51.07
N TYR A 449 55.08 -7.55 -50.15
CA TYR A 449 55.39 -7.38 -48.73
C TYR A 449 56.75 -8.03 -48.42
N GLY A 450 57.83 -7.40 -48.88
CA GLY A 450 59.20 -7.86 -48.68
C GLY A 450 60.22 -7.08 -49.49
N PRO A 451 61.54 -7.23 -49.22
CA PRO A 451 62.59 -6.51 -49.95
C PRO A 451 62.78 -7.02 -51.39
N THR A 452 62.19 -8.16 -51.73
CA THR A 452 62.36 -8.82 -53.03
C THR A 452 61.01 -9.07 -53.70
N ASP A 453 60.85 -8.57 -54.92
CA ASP A 453 59.70 -8.87 -55.80
C ASP A 453 59.87 -10.25 -56.44
N LEU A 454 59.04 -11.20 -56.02
CA LEU A 454 59.02 -12.59 -56.49
C LEU A 454 58.03 -12.83 -57.65
N GLY A 455 57.41 -11.76 -58.18
CA GLY A 455 56.38 -11.85 -59.21
C GLY A 455 54.96 -11.77 -58.65
N PRO A 456 53.94 -11.72 -59.53
CA PRO A 456 52.56 -11.59 -59.11
C PRO A 456 52.08 -12.85 -58.37
N PRO A 457 51.09 -12.73 -57.47
CA PRO A 457 50.47 -13.88 -56.83
C PRO A 457 49.80 -14.79 -57.87
N SER A 458 49.83 -16.11 -57.63
CA SER A 458 49.25 -17.11 -58.54
C SER A 458 47.72 -17.06 -58.64
N LYS A 459 47.06 -16.42 -57.67
CA LYS A 459 45.61 -16.19 -57.62
C LYS A 459 45.33 -14.72 -57.34
N VAL A 460 44.36 -14.15 -58.04
CA VAL A 460 43.87 -12.79 -57.83
C VAL A 460 42.36 -12.72 -58.04
N TYR A 461 41.72 -11.75 -57.40
CA TYR A 461 40.32 -11.46 -57.64
C TYR A 461 40.10 -10.77 -58.98
N VAL A 462 38.95 -11.01 -59.59
CA VAL A 462 38.44 -10.17 -60.68
C VAL A 462 38.21 -8.73 -60.20
N LYS A 463 38.33 -7.78 -61.12
CA LYS A 463 37.96 -6.38 -60.84
C LYS A 463 36.46 -6.20 -61.03
N ALA A 464 35.71 -6.13 -59.93
CA ALA A 464 34.25 -5.99 -59.94
C ALA A 464 33.79 -4.53 -60.11
N SER A 465 32.76 -4.31 -60.94
CA SER A 465 32.02 -3.05 -61.04
C SER A 465 30.85 -2.98 -60.04
N LYS A 466 30.25 -1.80 -59.86
CA LYS A 466 29.01 -1.66 -59.04
C LYS A 466 27.86 -2.53 -59.59
N ALA A 467 27.80 -2.72 -60.90
CA ALA A 467 26.79 -3.55 -61.53
C ALA A 467 27.00 -5.04 -61.21
N ASP A 468 28.25 -5.49 -61.19
CA ASP A 468 28.59 -6.87 -60.83
C ASP A 468 28.26 -7.17 -59.36
N VAL A 469 28.62 -6.26 -58.45
CA VAL A 469 28.26 -6.37 -57.02
C VAL A 469 26.75 -6.44 -56.86
N ARG A 470 26.00 -5.54 -57.50
CA ARG A 470 24.53 -5.56 -57.48
C ARG A 470 23.97 -6.87 -58.02
N ALA A 471 24.55 -7.42 -59.08
CA ALA A 471 24.10 -8.68 -59.67
C ALA A 471 24.30 -9.86 -58.71
N GLY A 472 25.44 -9.93 -58.02
CA GLY A 472 25.72 -10.97 -57.03
C GLY A 472 24.71 -11.01 -55.88
N PHE A 473 24.38 -9.85 -55.30
CA PHE A 473 23.46 -9.75 -54.17
C PHE A 473 21.97 -9.76 -54.55
N ARG A 474 21.63 -9.64 -55.84
CA ARG A 474 20.24 -9.45 -56.30
C ARG A 474 19.28 -10.52 -55.80
N SER A 475 19.69 -11.78 -55.85
CA SER A 475 18.86 -12.93 -55.48
C SER A 475 18.63 -13.09 -53.98
N LEU A 476 19.34 -12.32 -53.14
CA LEU A 476 19.08 -12.23 -51.69
C LEU A 476 18.02 -11.17 -51.37
N ILE A 477 18.05 -10.06 -52.10
CA ILE A 477 17.17 -8.91 -51.86
C ILE A 477 15.83 -9.07 -52.58
N HIS A 478 15.82 -9.75 -53.73
CA HIS A 478 14.66 -10.01 -54.55
C HIS A 478 14.48 -11.53 -54.75
N PRO A 479 13.93 -12.24 -53.75
CA PRO A 479 13.49 -13.61 -53.94
C PRO A 479 12.34 -13.65 -54.96
N LEU A 480 12.30 -14.71 -55.76
CA LEU A 480 11.30 -14.94 -56.81
C LEU A 480 9.89 -15.15 -56.26
#